data_AF-A0A9E1RWH6-F1
#
_entry.id   AF-A0A9E1RWH6-F1
#
_cell.length_a   1.000
_cell.length_b   1.000
_cell.length_c   1.000
_cell.angle_alpha   90.00
_cell.angle_beta   90.00
_cell.angle_gamma   90.00
#
_symmetry.space_group_name_H-M   'P 1'
#
loop_
_entity.id
_entity.type
_entity.pdbx_description
1 polymer ?
#
loop_
_entity_poly.entity_id
_entity_poly.type
_entity_poly.pdbx_seq_one_letter_code
_entity_poly.pdbx_strand_id
1 'polypeptide(L)' 'MLLAQQRLAREIWDETLEWMVEEQGMDELAHDERNEILDYLSTYLSEDTPR' A
#
# COMPACT_ATOMS: atom_id res chain seq x y z
N MET A 1 -4.27 0.50 13.87
CA MET A 1 -5.07 -0.28 12.91
C MET A 1 -4.09 -1.12 12.10
N LEU A 2 -4.27 -2.44 11.99
CA LEU A 2 -3.34 -3.34 11.28
C LEU A 2 -3.84 -3.54 9.83
N LEU A 3 -3.34 -2.72 8.90
CA LEU A 3 -3.82 -2.62 7.52
C LEU A 3 -3.50 -3.85 6.64
N ALA A 4 -2.37 -4.53 6.91
CA ALA A 4 -1.92 -5.70 6.14
C ALA A 4 -2.90 -6.90 6.14
N GLN A 5 -3.81 -6.98 7.11
CA GLN A 5 -4.80 -8.08 7.18
C GLN A 5 -6.03 -7.83 6.31
N GLN A 6 -6.22 -6.61 5.80
CA GLN A 6 -7.28 -6.30 4.86
C GLN A 6 -6.69 -6.30 3.46
N ARG A 7 -7.29 -7.08 2.55
CA ARG A 7 -7.01 -6.96 1.13
C ARG A 7 -7.67 -5.68 0.65
N LEU A 8 -6.91 -4.83 -0.04
CA LEU A 8 -7.32 -3.47 -0.35
C LEU A 8 -7.10 -3.19 -1.84
N ALA A 9 -7.94 -2.33 -2.41
CA ALA A 9 -7.72 -1.78 -3.74
C ALA A 9 -6.41 -1.00 -3.79
N ARG A 10 -5.79 -0.89 -4.98
CA ARG A 10 -4.53 -0.17 -5.19
C ARG A 10 -4.58 1.27 -4.68
N GLU A 11 -5.71 1.95 -4.87
CA GLU A 11 -5.95 3.32 -4.40
C GLU A 11 -5.88 3.41 -2.86
N ILE A 12 -6.46 2.45 -2.15
CA ILE A 12 -6.41 2.44 -0.68
C ILE A 12 -4.99 2.11 -0.19
N TRP A 13 -4.24 1.26 -0.90
CA TRP A 13 -2.82 1.07 -0.61
C TRP A 13 -1.99 2.34 -0.83
N ASP A 14 -2.33 3.12 -1.85
CA ASP A 14 -1.71 4.41 -2.16
C ASP A 14 -1.87 5.41 -1.01
N GLU A 15 -3.13 5.60 -0.58
CA GLU A 15 -3.50 6.45 0.55
C GLU A 15 -2.87 5.97 1.86
N THR A 16 -2.75 4.65 2.03
CA THR A 16 -2.12 4.05 3.20
C THR A 16 -0.64 4.40 3.29
N LEU A 17 0.09 4.31 2.17
CA LEU A 17 1.52 4.65 2.12
C LEU A 17 1.73 6.16 2.33
N GLU A 18 0.86 7.00 1.77
CA GLU A 18 0.88 8.45 2.00
C GLU A 18 0.66 8.79 3.49
N TRP A 19 -0.36 8.19 4.12
CA TRP A 19 -0.62 8.35 5.55
C TRP A 19 0.55 7.93 6.43
N MET A 20 1.28 6.88 6.06
CA MET A 20 2.47 6.43 6.81
C MET A 20 3.60 7.49 6.79
N VAL A 21 3.77 8.20 5.69
CA VAL A 21 4.75 9.28 5.58
C VAL A 21 4.27 10.50 6.34
N GLU A 22 3.04 10.96 6.07
CA GLU A 22 2.53 12.23 6.61
C GLU A 22 2.24 12.19 8.11
N GLU A 23 1.57 11.14 8.59
CA GLU A 23 1.03 11.09 9.95
C GLU A 23 1.87 10.24 10.90
N GLN A 24 2.63 9.28 10.37
CA GLN A 24 3.52 8.44 11.17
C GLN A 24 5.00 8.80 11.04
N GLY A 25 5.34 9.77 10.18
CA GLY A 25 6.70 10.28 10.03
C GLY A 25 7.68 9.23 9.49
N MET A 26 7.19 8.29 8.68
CA MET A 26 8.06 7.39 7.93
C MET A 26 8.77 8.13 6.80
N ASP A 27 9.95 7.66 6.43
CA ASP A 27 10.69 8.21 5.30
C ASP A 27 9.88 8.05 4.00
N GLU A 28 9.91 9.10 3.17
CA GLU A 28 9.27 9.08 1.86
C GLU A 28 10.00 8.09 0.94
N LEU A 29 9.21 7.26 0.26
CA LEU A 29 9.72 6.31 -0.73
C LEU A 29 10.02 7.04 -2.05
N ALA A 30 11.07 6.62 -2.75
CA ALA A 30 11.28 7.09 -4.12
C ALA A 30 10.08 6.70 -5.00
N HIS A 31 9.73 7.54 -5.99
CA HIS A 31 8.55 7.32 -6.83
C HIS A 31 8.51 5.92 -7.47
N ASP A 32 9.65 5.47 -8.00
CA ASP A 32 9.77 4.16 -8.65
C ASP A 32 9.59 3.00 -7.65
N GLU A 33 10.18 3.13 -6.45
CA GLU A 33 10.04 2.17 -5.36
C GLU A 33 8.60 2.09 -4.85
N ARG A 34 7.94 3.25 -4.70
CA ARG A 34 6.53 3.34 -4.31
C ARG A 34 5.64 2.62 -5.33
N ASN A 35 5.87 2.82 -6.62
CA ASN A 35 5.12 2.14 -7.67
C ASN A 35 5.32 0.62 -7.65
N GLU A 36 6.55 0.14 -7.47
CA GLU A 36 6.85 -1.29 -7.38
C GLU A 36 6.14 -1.94 -6.19
N ILE A 37 6.12 -1.25 -5.03
CA ILE A 37 5.39 -1.70 -3.84
C ILE A 37 3.88 -1.76 -4.11
N LEU A 38 3.31 -0.73 -4.72
CA LEU A 38 1.88 -0.70 -5.03
C LEU A 38 1.48 -1.78 -6.03
N ASP A 39 2.32 -2.05 -7.02
CA ASP A 39 2.08 -3.12 -7.99
C ASP A 39 2.14 -4.49 -7.30
N TYR A 40 3.08 -4.71 -6.39
CA TYR A 40 3.12 -5.92 -5.57
C TYR A 40 1.86 -6.07 -4.68
N LEU A 41 1.51 -5.03 -3.92
CA LEU A 41 0.37 -5.04 -3.01
C LEU A 41 -0.94 -5.25 -3.76
N SER A 42 -1.13 -4.59 -4.89
CA SER A 42 -2.35 -4.74 -5.71
C SER A 42 -2.42 -6.07 -6.46
N THR A 43 -1.28 -6.71 -6.75
CA THR A 43 -1.26 -8.02 -7.42
C THR A 43 -1.55 -9.17 -6.45
N TYR A 44 -1.01 -9.12 -5.23
CA TYR A 44 -1.03 -10.27 -4.31
C TYR A 44 -1.92 -10.06 -3.08
N LEU A 45 -2.25 -8.81 -2.74
CA LEU A 45 -3.05 -8.42 -1.58
C LEU A 45 -4.26 -7.55 -1.97
N SER A 46 -4.76 -7.69 -3.19
CA SER A 46 -6.03 -7.08 -3.63
C SER A 46 -7.24 -7.92 -3.25
N GLU A 47 -8.40 -7.26 -3.20
CA GLU A 47 -9.70 -7.87 -2.89
C GLU A 47 -10.05 -9.04 -3.83
N ASP A 48 -9.57 -8.98 -5.08
CA ASP A 48 -9.82 -9.96 -6.14
C ASP A 48 -8.89 -11.18 -6.10
N THR A 49 -7.85 -11.16 -5.28
CA THR A 49 -6.92 -12.30 -5.19
C THR A 49 -7.66 -13.50 -4.56
N PRO A 50 -7.60 -14.73 -5.10
CA PRO A 50 -8.18 -15.92 -4.44
C PRO A 50 -7.58 -16.16 -3.04
N ARG A 51 -8.34 -16.73 -2.10
CA ARG A 51 -7.84 -17.11 -0.75
C ARG A 51 -7.08 -18.42 -0.77
#